data_AF-A0A7R6WPH3-F1
#
_entry.id   AF-A0A7R6WPH3-F1
#
_cell.length_a   1.000
_cell.length_b   1.000
_cell.length_c   1.000
_cell.angle_alpha   90.00
_cell.angle_beta   90.00
_cell.angle_gamma   90.00
#
_symmetry.space_group_name_H-M   'P 1'
#
loop_
_entity.id
_entity.type
_entity.pdbx_description
1 polymer ?
#
loop_
_entity_poly.entity_id
_entity_poly.type
_entity_poly.pdbx_seq_one_letter_code
_entity_poly.pdbx_strand_id
1 'polypeptide(L)'
;MAIFRVHYAPHFMLGYDATAKEVRIAQLVQVGTIGAALKAHNNKALVQIEMIGFSKPTPWLPDDGTVEALASLMAVCFVEYGIPLTRPWADGDFGKAGPNPHRTSGNYGTVAGWYGHGDCPSPDTHWDPGNLEWSKVFAKAQTIANSMGPSSDTIGPAAMAGIATSNATSPAAKPK
;
A
#
# COMPACT_ATOMS: atom_id res chain seq x y z
N MET A 1 -14.54 10.62 -7.02
CA MET A 1 -13.42 10.14 -6.19
C MET A 1 -13.61 10.69 -4.78
N ALA A 2 -13.77 9.82 -3.78
CA ALA A 2 -13.88 10.25 -2.38
C ALA A 2 -12.49 10.64 -1.86
N ILE A 3 -12.39 11.77 -1.15
CA ILE A 3 -11.15 12.23 -0.52
C ILE A 3 -11.31 12.09 0.99
N PHE A 4 -10.52 11.22 1.62
CA PHE A 4 -10.48 11.09 3.07
C PHE A 4 -9.81 12.35 3.66
N ARG A 5 -10.51 13.08 4.54
CA ARG A 5 -10.02 14.34 5.14
C ARG A 5 -9.23 14.14 6.44
N VAL A 6 -9.05 12.90 6.89
CA VAL A 6 -8.21 12.61 8.06
C VAL A 6 -6.75 12.60 7.61
N HIS A 7 -5.96 13.52 8.16
CA HIS A 7 -4.51 13.54 7.95
C HIS A 7 -3.89 12.20 8.37
N TYR A 8 -2.88 11.74 7.63
CA TYR A 8 -2.11 10.52 7.93
C TYR A 8 -2.88 9.18 7.78
N ALA A 9 -3.79 9.09 6.81
CA ALA A 9 -4.54 7.85 6.54
C ALA A 9 -3.95 7.08 5.34
N PRO A 10 -3.03 6.10 5.54
CA PRO A 10 -2.59 5.22 4.46
C PRO A 10 -3.73 4.27 4.03
N HIS A 11 -3.56 3.55 2.93
CA HIS A 11 -4.48 2.47 2.56
C HIS A 11 -4.39 1.32 3.55
N PHE A 12 -3.16 0.95 3.91
CA PHE A 12 -2.88 -0.15 4.82
C PHE A 12 -1.88 0.26 5.89
N MET A 13 -2.03 -0.35 7.07
CA MET A 13 -1.01 -0.40 8.11
C MET A 13 -0.67 -1.87 8.36
N LEU A 14 0.61 -2.20 8.56
CA LEU A 14 1.02 -3.55 8.93
C LEU A 14 2.15 -3.58 9.95
N GLY A 15 2.16 -4.58 10.82
CA GLY A 15 3.19 -4.80 11.83
C GLY A 15 2.70 -5.64 13.01
N TYR A 16 3.54 -5.79 14.03
CA TYR A 16 3.21 -6.55 15.23
C TYR A 16 2.18 -5.82 16.11
N ASP A 17 1.03 -6.46 16.31
CA ASP A 17 -0.01 -6.03 17.25
C ASP A 17 0.30 -6.63 18.63
N ALA A 18 0.74 -5.80 19.58
CA ALA A 18 1.09 -6.24 20.93
C ALA A 18 -0.12 -6.77 21.74
N THR A 19 -1.34 -6.37 21.39
CA THR A 19 -2.56 -6.84 22.05
C THR A 19 -2.94 -8.22 21.56
N ALA A 20 -2.94 -8.41 20.23
CA ALA A 20 -3.24 -9.70 19.59
C ALA A 20 -2.05 -10.68 19.64
N LYS A 21 -0.84 -10.19 19.90
CA LYS A 21 0.44 -10.92 19.91
C LYS A 21 0.79 -11.56 18.57
N GLU A 22 0.39 -10.94 17.47
CA GLU A 22 0.62 -11.42 16.10
C GLU A 22 0.87 -10.26 15.14
N VAL A 23 1.43 -10.55 13.96
CA VAL A 23 1.54 -9.56 12.88
C VAL A 23 0.19 -9.46 12.17
N ARG A 24 -0.29 -8.22 11.97
CA ARG A 24 -1.58 -7.96 11.33
C ARG A 24 -1.44 -6.97 10.18
N ILE A 25 -2.36 -7.07 9.23
CA ILE A 25 -2.59 -6.07 8.18
C ILE A 25 -3.96 -5.44 8.45
N ALA A 26 -4.01 -4.12 8.58
CA ALA A 26 -5.23 -3.36 8.72
C ALA A 26 -5.44 -2.48 7.48
N GLN A 27 -6.61 -2.58 6.86
CA GLN A 27 -7.01 -1.64 5.80
C GLN A 27 -7.76 -0.47 6.41
N LEU A 28 -7.29 0.75 6.15
CA LEU A 28 -7.89 1.99 6.68
C LEU A 28 -8.61 2.79 5.60
N VAL A 29 -8.06 2.78 4.38
CA VAL A 29 -8.61 3.49 3.22
C VAL A 29 -8.79 2.49 2.08
N GLN A 30 -9.91 2.60 1.38
CA GLN A 30 -10.22 1.73 0.26
C GLN A 30 -9.28 1.98 -0.92
N VAL A 31 -8.72 0.93 -1.51
CA VAL A 31 -7.97 1.04 -2.78
C VAL A 31 -8.88 1.59 -3.87
N GLY A 32 -8.40 2.56 -4.65
CA GLY A 32 -9.21 3.34 -5.59
C GLY A 32 -9.72 4.67 -5.04
N THR A 33 -9.41 4.98 -3.77
CA THR A 33 -9.53 6.34 -3.21
C THR A 33 -8.13 6.91 -2.93
N ILE A 34 -8.01 8.22 -2.71
CA ILE A 34 -6.72 8.83 -2.38
C ILE A 34 -6.44 8.68 -0.89
N GLY A 35 -5.40 7.93 -0.54
CA GLY A 35 -4.80 7.92 0.79
C GLY A 35 -4.15 9.26 1.15
N ALA A 36 -3.95 9.51 2.44
CA ALA A 36 -3.51 10.80 2.98
C ALA A 36 -2.15 10.79 3.71
N ALA A 37 -1.35 9.72 3.58
CA ALA A 37 -0.09 9.55 4.30
C ALA A 37 1.11 10.31 3.68
N LEU A 38 1.14 10.47 2.36
CA LEU A 38 2.23 11.14 1.62
C LEU A 38 2.09 12.67 1.49
N LYS A 39 1.05 13.26 2.10
CA LYS A 39 0.75 14.70 2.10
C LYS A 39 0.74 15.31 0.69
N ALA A 40 1.84 15.97 0.28
CA ALA A 40 1.95 16.68 -0.98
C ALA A 40 1.88 15.76 -2.21
N HIS A 41 2.16 14.47 -2.03
CA HIS A 41 2.29 13.51 -3.13
C HIS A 41 1.18 12.46 -3.15
N ASN A 42 0.12 12.64 -2.36
CA ASN A 42 -0.98 11.68 -2.24
C ASN A 42 -1.62 11.30 -3.59
N ASN A 43 -1.68 12.23 -4.54
CA ASN A 43 -2.26 12.03 -5.87
C ASN A 43 -1.33 11.29 -6.86
N LYS A 44 -0.11 10.92 -6.44
CA LYS A 44 0.86 10.18 -7.26
C LYS A 44 0.94 8.70 -6.91
N ALA A 45 0.45 8.30 -5.73
CA ALA A 45 0.49 6.93 -5.26
C ALA A 45 -0.85 6.22 -5.47
N LEU A 46 -0.81 5.01 -6.04
CA LEU A 46 -2.00 4.14 -6.17
C LEU A 46 -2.35 3.45 -4.85
N VAL A 47 -1.34 3.06 -4.08
CA VAL A 47 -1.44 2.41 -2.77
C VAL A 47 -0.42 3.06 -1.84
N GLN A 48 -0.77 3.21 -0.56
CA GLN A 48 0.07 3.77 0.49
C GLN A 48 0.04 2.79 1.66
N ILE A 49 1.21 2.34 2.12
CA ILE A 49 1.34 1.34 3.17
C ILE A 49 2.23 1.92 4.25
N GLU A 50 1.76 1.93 5.48
CA GLU A 50 2.57 2.22 6.65
C GLU A 50 3.01 0.91 7.30
N MET A 51 4.31 0.72 7.48
CA MET A 51 4.86 -0.40 8.23
C MET A 51 5.24 0.08 9.63
N ILE A 52 4.72 -0.58 10.67
CA ILE A 52 4.97 -0.20 12.05
C ILE A 52 6.41 -0.56 12.44
N GLY A 53 7.27 0.45 12.38
CA GLY A 53 8.66 0.38 12.83
C GLY A 53 8.81 0.81 14.28
N PHE A 54 9.90 0.36 14.91
CA PHE A 54 10.30 0.80 16.25
C PHE A 54 11.57 1.61 16.16
N SER A 55 11.60 2.77 16.82
CA SER A 55 12.82 3.57 16.96
C SER A 55 13.90 2.75 17.68
N LYS A 56 15.07 2.61 17.05
CA LYS A 56 16.23 1.93 17.60
C LYS A 56 17.51 2.72 17.33
N PRO A 57 18.52 2.65 18.23
CA PRO A 57 19.84 3.25 17.98
C PRO A 57 20.60 2.61 16.82
N THR A 58 20.29 1.36 16.49
CA THR A 58 20.80 0.65 15.31
C THR A 58 19.73 0.64 14.21
N PRO A 59 20.13 0.48 12.93
CA PRO A 59 19.17 0.26 11.86
C PRO A 59 18.14 -0.81 12.25
N TRP A 60 16.87 -0.43 12.19
CA TRP A 60 15.78 -1.36 12.37
C TRP A 60 15.47 -2.02 11.03
N LEU A 61 15.26 -3.33 11.05
CA LEU A 61 14.71 -4.10 9.96
C LEU A 61 13.45 -4.81 10.45
N PRO A 62 12.43 -4.98 9.59
CA PRO A 62 11.24 -5.75 9.94
C PRO A 62 11.62 -7.21 10.25
N ASP A 63 10.90 -7.81 11.21
CA ASP A 63 11.00 -9.25 11.44
C ASP A 63 10.36 -10.05 10.29
N ASP A 64 10.62 -11.36 10.25
CA ASP A 64 10.16 -12.23 9.17
C ASP A 64 8.64 -12.21 8.97
N GLY A 65 7.87 -12.11 10.07
CA GLY A 65 6.41 -12.04 10.02
C GLY A 65 5.93 -10.72 9.40
N THR A 66 6.58 -9.61 9.73
CA THR A 66 6.30 -8.29 9.16
C THR A 66 6.69 -8.25 7.67
N VAL A 67 7.82 -8.86 7.30
CA VAL A 67 8.22 -9.03 5.90
C VAL A 67 7.20 -9.89 5.14
N GLU A 68 6.70 -10.96 5.74
CA GLU A 68 5.68 -11.82 5.15
C GLU A 68 4.35 -11.09 4.95
N ALA A 69 3.91 -10.29 5.92
CA ALA A 69 2.72 -9.46 5.80
C ALA A 69 2.86 -8.42 4.67
N LEU A 70 3.99 -7.70 4.62
CA LEU A 70 4.27 -6.75 3.54
C LEU A 70 4.32 -7.45 2.17
N ALA A 71 5.03 -8.56 2.07
CA ALA A 71 5.15 -9.34 0.84
C ALA A 71 3.78 -9.87 0.36
N SER A 72 2.92 -10.34 1.27
CA SER A 72 1.57 -10.81 0.96
C SER A 72 0.70 -9.68 0.40
N LEU A 73 0.74 -8.50 1.02
CA LEU A 73 0.00 -7.33 0.54
C LEU A 73 0.52 -6.86 -0.83
N MET A 74 1.83 -6.88 -1.04
CA MET A 74 2.45 -6.52 -2.31
C MET A 74 2.14 -7.55 -3.41
N ALA A 75 2.03 -8.84 -3.08
CA ALA A 75 1.61 -9.87 -4.01
C ALA A 75 0.18 -9.63 -4.50
N VAL A 76 -0.76 -9.30 -3.59
CA VAL A 76 -2.12 -8.90 -3.96
C VAL A 76 -2.11 -7.66 -4.84
N CYS A 77 -1.31 -6.64 -4.51
CA CYS A 77 -1.21 -5.43 -5.33
C CYS A 77 -0.65 -5.70 -6.73
N PHE A 78 0.28 -6.66 -6.85
CA PHE A 78 0.82 -7.09 -8.13
C PHE A 78 -0.22 -7.84 -8.97
N VAL A 79 -0.91 -8.82 -8.38
CA VAL A 79 -1.88 -9.66 -9.09
C VAL A 79 -3.13 -8.88 -9.46
N GLU A 80 -3.71 -8.12 -8.53
CA GLU A 80 -5.03 -7.49 -8.70
C GLU A 80 -4.95 -6.08 -9.29
N TYR A 81 -3.86 -5.35 -9.03
CA TYR A 81 -3.73 -3.94 -9.45
C TYR A 81 -2.59 -3.70 -10.45
N GLY A 82 -1.85 -4.74 -10.84
CA GLY A 82 -0.75 -4.64 -11.79
C GLY A 82 0.43 -3.78 -11.31
N ILE A 83 0.56 -3.56 -9.99
CA ILE A 83 1.66 -2.76 -9.43
C ILE A 83 2.94 -3.61 -9.45
N PRO A 84 3.97 -3.24 -10.22
CA PRO A 84 5.13 -4.12 -10.42
C PRO A 84 5.92 -4.33 -9.12
N LEU A 85 6.47 -5.54 -8.94
CA LEU A 85 7.37 -5.89 -7.83
C LEU A 85 8.81 -5.43 -8.12
N THR A 86 8.97 -4.15 -8.41
CA THR A 86 10.25 -3.52 -8.74
C THR A 86 10.35 -2.13 -8.13
N ARG A 87 11.57 -1.59 -8.11
CA ARG A 87 11.81 -0.17 -7.85
C ARG A 87 13.03 0.30 -8.65
N PRO A 88 13.25 1.62 -8.80
CA PRO A 88 14.35 2.15 -9.62
C PRO A 88 15.76 1.97 -9.01
N TRP A 89 15.88 1.58 -7.74
CA TRP A 89 17.15 1.54 -7.01
C TRP A 89 17.37 0.21 -6.30
N ALA A 90 18.63 -0.21 -6.22
CA ALA A 90 19.01 -1.42 -5.49
C ALA A 90 18.89 -1.22 -3.96
N ASP A 91 18.91 -2.32 -3.22
CA ASP A 91 19.00 -2.30 -1.76
C ASP A 91 20.34 -1.68 -1.33
N GLY A 92 20.31 -0.92 -0.23
CA GLY A 92 21.51 -0.27 0.31
C GLY A 92 22.00 0.97 -0.46
N ASP A 93 21.39 1.30 -1.61
CA ASP A 93 21.76 2.49 -2.40
C ASP A 93 21.58 3.79 -1.59
N PHE A 94 20.46 3.88 -0.88
CA PHE A 94 20.21 4.94 0.09
C PHE A 94 19.18 4.50 1.14
N GLY A 95 19.52 4.61 2.43
CA GLY A 95 18.60 4.28 3.53
C GLY A 95 18.86 5.03 4.83
N LYS A 96 19.61 6.15 4.73
CA LYS A 96 19.94 7.03 5.85
C LYS A 96 19.10 8.31 5.82
N ALA A 97 18.93 8.96 6.96
CA ALA A 97 18.35 10.30 7.00
C ALA A 97 19.29 11.34 6.36
N GLY A 98 18.71 12.34 5.69
CA GLY A 98 19.45 13.46 5.08
C GLY A 98 19.15 13.66 3.58
N PRO A 99 20.04 14.37 2.85
CA PRO A 99 19.90 14.62 1.42
C PRO A 99 19.93 13.30 0.62
N ASN A 100 18.76 12.88 0.13
CA ASN A 100 18.61 11.69 -0.69
C ASN A 100 18.57 12.08 -2.18
N PRO A 101 19.54 11.65 -3.02
CA PRO A 101 19.55 11.94 -4.45
C PRO A 101 18.33 11.38 -5.21
N HIS A 102 17.63 10.37 -4.65
CA HIS A 102 16.42 9.81 -5.24
C HIS A 102 15.31 10.86 -5.38
N ARG A 103 15.21 11.80 -4.43
CA ARG A 103 14.19 12.87 -4.42
C ARG A 103 14.28 13.78 -5.63
N THR A 104 15.45 13.89 -6.24
CA THR A 104 15.72 14.75 -7.40
C THR A 104 15.93 13.97 -8.70
N SER A 105 15.85 12.63 -8.68
CA SER A 105 16.12 11.83 -9.89
C SER A 105 15.02 11.93 -10.94
N GLY A 106 13.84 12.40 -10.56
CA GLY A 106 12.66 12.46 -11.43
C GLY A 106 11.91 11.13 -11.57
N ASN A 107 12.36 10.04 -10.92
CA ASN A 107 11.72 8.72 -11.02
C ASN A 107 10.35 8.66 -10.32
N TYR A 108 10.17 9.40 -9.23
CA TYR A 108 8.92 9.36 -8.46
C TYR A 108 7.76 9.94 -9.29
N GLY A 109 6.72 9.13 -9.49
CA GLY A 109 5.54 9.50 -10.28
C GLY A 109 5.74 9.45 -11.81
N THR A 110 6.89 8.96 -12.30
CA THR A 110 7.18 8.77 -13.73
C THR A 110 7.55 7.33 -14.07
N VAL A 111 8.28 6.64 -13.18
CA VAL A 111 8.61 5.22 -13.28
C VAL A 111 7.65 4.43 -12.38
N ALA A 112 7.12 3.32 -12.88
CA ALA A 112 6.27 2.45 -12.07
C ALA A 112 7.12 1.61 -11.12
N GLY A 113 6.67 1.47 -9.86
CA GLY A 113 7.37 0.69 -8.84
C GLY A 113 7.04 1.14 -7.43
N TRP A 114 7.79 0.62 -6.49
CA TRP A 114 7.65 0.94 -5.06
C TRP A 114 8.68 1.98 -4.61
N TYR A 115 8.22 2.90 -3.77
CA TYR A 115 8.99 4.04 -3.30
C TYR A 115 8.85 4.15 -1.79
N GLY A 116 9.93 4.50 -1.11
CA GLY A 116 9.86 5.00 0.25
C GLY A 116 9.46 6.47 0.29
N HIS A 117 9.04 6.94 1.46
CA HIS A 117 8.86 8.37 1.70
C HIS A 117 10.18 9.13 1.47
N GLY A 118 11.30 8.50 1.83
CA GLY A 118 12.65 8.98 1.55
C GLY A 118 12.94 9.25 0.08
N ASP A 119 12.22 8.61 -0.85
CA ASP A 119 12.39 8.78 -2.30
C ASP A 119 11.50 9.90 -2.87
N CYS A 120 10.56 10.43 -2.09
CA CYS A 120 9.59 11.44 -2.55
C CYS A 120 10.24 12.84 -2.66
N PRO A 121 9.92 13.63 -3.71
CA PRO A 121 10.49 14.97 -3.87
C PRO A 121 10.04 15.95 -2.77
N SER A 122 10.69 17.12 -2.72
CA SER A 122 10.22 18.26 -1.90
C SER A 122 8.73 18.57 -2.19
N PRO A 123 7.93 18.96 -1.19
CA PRO A 123 8.28 19.37 0.18
C PRO A 123 8.39 18.22 1.17
N ASP A 124 8.47 16.97 0.70
CA ASP A 124 8.61 15.85 1.63
C ASP A 124 9.97 15.84 2.34
N THR A 125 9.96 15.48 3.62
CA THR A 125 11.15 15.45 4.48
C THR A 125 11.31 14.15 5.27
N HIS A 126 10.48 13.13 5.05
CA HIS A 126 10.54 11.88 5.82
C HIS A 126 11.53 10.90 5.20
N TRP A 127 12.21 10.09 6.00
CA TRP A 127 13.29 9.20 5.53
C TRP A 127 12.95 7.72 5.58
N ASP A 128 11.71 7.37 5.92
CA ASP A 128 11.24 6.00 5.92
C ASP A 128 11.11 5.44 4.48
N PRO A 129 11.25 4.12 4.29
CA PRO A 129 11.45 3.09 5.31
C PRO A 129 12.93 2.89 5.71
N GLY A 130 13.84 3.82 5.35
CA GLY A 130 15.25 3.72 5.66
C GLY A 130 15.92 2.54 4.94
N ASN A 131 16.59 1.66 5.68
CA ASN A 131 17.38 0.54 5.15
C ASN A 131 16.56 -0.71 4.80
N LEU A 132 15.28 -0.58 4.45
CA LEU A 132 14.47 -1.74 4.04
C LEU A 132 15.14 -2.48 2.87
N GLU A 133 15.25 -3.79 2.98
CA GLU A 133 15.75 -4.68 1.93
C GLU A 133 14.59 -5.06 1.00
N TRP A 134 14.31 -4.18 0.03
CA TRP A 134 13.23 -4.34 -0.93
C TRP A 134 13.35 -5.63 -1.73
N SER A 135 14.57 -6.05 -2.08
CA SER A 135 14.78 -7.29 -2.84
C SER A 135 14.25 -8.51 -2.11
N LYS A 136 14.41 -8.59 -0.78
CA LYS A 136 13.87 -9.68 0.04
C LYS A 136 12.34 -9.68 0.04
N VAL A 137 11.74 -8.50 0.15
CA VAL A 137 10.29 -8.34 0.10
C VAL A 137 9.75 -8.74 -1.27
N PHE A 138 10.36 -8.26 -2.36
CA PHE A 138 9.95 -8.57 -3.74
C PHE A 138 10.07 -10.06 -4.06
N ALA A 139 11.17 -10.71 -3.67
CA ALA A 139 11.36 -12.14 -3.88
C ALA A 139 10.28 -12.98 -3.16
N LYS A 140 9.95 -12.61 -1.92
CA LYS A 140 8.88 -13.25 -1.16
C LYS A 140 7.51 -12.97 -1.78
N ALA A 141 7.23 -11.72 -2.17
CA ALA A 141 5.98 -11.32 -2.82
C ALA A 141 5.78 -12.06 -4.15
N GLN A 142 6.83 -12.23 -4.95
CA GLN A 142 6.77 -12.99 -6.19
C GLN A 142 6.44 -14.46 -5.95
N THR A 143 7.04 -15.06 -4.92
CA THR A 143 6.75 -16.45 -4.52
C THR A 143 5.27 -16.60 -4.14
N ILE A 144 4.74 -15.67 -3.35
CA ILE A 144 3.33 -15.65 -2.95
C ILE A 144 2.43 -15.43 -4.18
N ALA A 145 2.72 -14.44 -5.02
CA ALA A 145 1.94 -14.13 -6.22
C ALA A 145 1.81 -15.33 -7.16
N ASN A 146 2.91 -16.08 -7.36
CA ASN A 146 2.90 -17.30 -8.17
C ASN A 146 1.95 -18.38 -7.63
N SER A 147 1.66 -18.36 -6.32
CA SER A 147 0.75 -19.30 -5.66
C SER A 147 -0.72 -18.84 -5.61
N MET A 148 -1.02 -17.58 -5.97
CA MET A 148 -2.37 -17.00 -5.82
C MET A 148 -3.40 -17.54 -6.81
N GLY A 149 -3.02 -18.44 -7.72
CA GLY A 149 -3.90 -18.95 -8.78
C GLY A 149 -4.35 -17.85 -9.75
N PRO A 150 -4.99 -18.19 -10.88
CA PRO A 150 -5.70 -17.17 -11.65
C PRO A 150 -6.83 -16.64 -10.78
N SER A 151 -6.76 -15.34 -10.43
CA SER A 151 -7.91 -14.60 -9.92
C SER A 151 -9.05 -14.87 -10.90
N SER A 152 -10.11 -15.53 -10.44
CA SER A 152 -11.34 -15.65 -11.22
C SER A 152 -11.67 -14.24 -11.72
N ASP A 153 -11.83 -14.06 -13.04
CA ASP A 153 -12.07 -12.79 -13.75
C ASP A 153 -13.36 -12.04 -13.32
N THR A 154 -13.84 -12.24 -12.10
CA THR A 154 -15.13 -11.83 -11.56
C THR A 154 -15.04 -10.85 -10.40
N ILE A 155 -13.85 -10.39 -10.00
CA ILE A 155 -13.72 -9.36 -8.93
C ILE A 155 -13.02 -8.09 -9.46
N GLY A 156 -13.58 -7.57 -10.56
CA GLY A 156 -13.57 -6.13 -10.86
C GLY A 156 -14.73 -5.41 -10.14
N PRO A 157 -14.93 -4.08 -10.28
CA PRO A 157 -15.60 -3.18 -9.33
C PRO A 157 -17.13 -3.36 -9.10
N ALA A 158 -17.69 -4.55 -9.35
CA ALA A 158 -19.08 -4.89 -9.02
C ALA A 158 -19.31 -5.08 -7.50
N ALA A 159 -18.27 -5.43 -6.72
CA ALA A 159 -18.43 -5.65 -5.27
C ALA A 159 -18.83 -4.40 -4.48
N MET A 160 -18.68 -3.19 -5.06
CA MET A 160 -19.08 -1.92 -4.43
C MET A 160 -20.39 -1.34 -5.00
N ALA A 161 -20.97 -1.95 -6.03
CA ALA A 161 -22.21 -1.48 -6.67
C ALA A 161 -23.48 -2.19 -6.14
N GLY A 162 -23.35 -3.14 -5.21
CA GLY A 162 -24.44 -4.03 -4.78
C GLY A 162 -25.40 -3.51 -3.70
N ILE A 163 -25.26 -2.27 -3.21
CA ILE A 163 -26.18 -1.69 -2.20
C ILE A 163 -26.98 -0.52 -2.79
N ALA A 164 -27.51 -0.72 -3.99
CA ALA A 164 -28.59 0.11 -4.50
C ALA A 164 -29.50 -0.75 -5.39
N THR A 165 -30.64 -1.14 -4.83
CA THR A 165 -31.89 -1.66 -5.47
C THR A 165 -32.41 -2.98 -4.92
N SER A 166 -32.62 -3.05 -3.60
CA SER A 166 -33.67 -3.91 -3.05
C SER A 166 -34.55 -3.10 -2.10
N ASN A 167 -35.48 -2.34 -2.70
CA ASN A 167 -36.84 -2.10 -2.19
C ASN A 167 -37.52 -1.02 -3.05
N ALA A 168 -38.01 -1.44 -4.22
CA ALA A 168 -39.15 -0.79 -4.84
C ALA A 168 -40.30 -1.82 -4.86
N THR A 169 -40.99 -1.96 -3.73
CA THR A 169 -42.30 -2.58 -3.69
C THR A 169 -43.25 -1.71 -4.50
N SER A 170 -43.74 -2.25 -5.62
CA SER A 170 -44.80 -1.62 -6.41
C SER A 170 -46.08 -1.54 -5.57
N PRO A 171 -46.85 -0.42 -5.61
CA PRO A 171 -48.14 -0.36 -4.96
C PRO A 171 -49.16 -1.20 -5.74
N ALA A 172 -49.90 -2.04 -5.00
CA ALA A 172 -50.97 -2.87 -5.53
C ALA A 172 -52.09 -2.02 -6.16
N ALA A 173 -52.57 -2.47 -7.32
CA ALA A 173 -53.73 -1.91 -8.01
C ALA A 173 -55.02 -2.09 -7.17
N LYS A 174 -55.82 -1.03 -7.03
CA LYS A 174 -57.17 -1.11 -6.47
C LYS A 174 -58.14 -1.69 -7.50
N PRO A 175 -59.01 -2.64 -7.13
CA PRO A 175 -60.13 -3.01 -7.97
C PRO A 175 -61.25 -1.96 -7.89
N LYS A 176 -62.07 -1.96 -8.95
CA LYS A 176 -63.06 -0.96 -9.39
C LYS A 176 -63.99 -0.41 -8.34
#